data_AF-A0A086LBJ5-F1
#
_entry.id   AF-A0A086LBJ5-F1
#
_cell.length_a   1.000
_cell.length_b   1.000
_cell.length_c   1.000
_cell.angle_alpha   90.00
_cell.angle_beta   90.00
_cell.angle_gamma   90.00
#
_symmetry.space_group_name_H-M   'P 1'
#
loop_
_entity.id
_entity.type
_entity.pdbx_description
1 polymer ?
#
loop_
_entity_poly.entity_id
_entity_poly.type
_entity_poly.pdbx_seq_one_letter_code
_entity_poly.pdbx_strand_id
1 'polypeptide(L)'
;MAVNEIFLLFESAPGLLLARVKGWDQIAQDTDAVQEACLDFARFKQVVEAVAFHPFSDAEEAMEVQLAITNGTSCPALLNFLNFNLPSSLKKKKGADAEAGGRAKSQAAVGVCDPALGKSLADAGFQIVFNSNVQELHRGCRQHMKKLAKQLGELPIEKFQVGLGHSYSRSKMQEDPRKQDKPIMQSIALLDSLDKNINAFAMKLKEWYGWHFPELVKICGDAEVYCKVLKVVQMKEQFDEH
;
A
#
# COMPACT_ATOMS: atom_id res chain seq x y z
N MET A 1 25.54 -29.73 -6.21
CA MET A 1 24.47 -30.38 -5.42
C MET A 1 23.16 -29.82 -5.91
N ALA A 2 22.25 -30.67 -6.38
CA ALA A 2 20.95 -30.20 -6.87
C ALA A 2 20.14 -29.64 -5.69
N VAL A 3 19.72 -28.38 -5.80
CA VAL A 3 18.72 -27.79 -4.90
C VAL A 3 17.40 -28.47 -5.25
N ASN A 4 16.87 -29.28 -4.34
CA ASN A 4 15.68 -30.10 -4.61
C ASN A 4 14.37 -29.31 -4.45
N GLU A 5 14.38 -28.15 -3.78
CA GLU A 5 13.17 -27.33 -3.57
C GLU A 5 13.47 -25.83 -3.68
N ILE A 6 12.72 -25.12 -4.52
CA ILE A 6 12.83 -23.66 -4.69
C ILE A 6 11.57 -23.00 -4.13
N PHE A 7 11.75 -21.97 -3.30
CA PHE A 7 10.70 -21.11 -2.78
C PHE A 7 10.88 -19.70 -3.34
N LEU A 8 9.92 -19.21 -4.11
CA LEU A 8 9.92 -17.86 -4.65
C LEU A 8 9.44 -16.89 -3.56
N LEU A 9 10.26 -15.88 -3.27
CA LEU A 9 9.86 -14.73 -2.46
C LEU A 9 9.29 -13.66 -3.40
N PHE A 10 7.98 -13.51 -3.42
CA PHE A 10 7.28 -12.58 -4.30
C PHE A 10 6.69 -11.43 -3.49
N GLU A 11 7.22 -10.23 -3.70
CA GLU A 11 6.72 -9.00 -3.11
C GLU A 11 5.52 -8.41 -3.86
N SER A 12 4.54 -7.91 -3.12
CA SER A 12 3.38 -7.21 -3.66
C SER A 12 2.95 -6.06 -2.75
N ALA A 13 2.22 -5.08 -3.30
CA ALA A 13 1.74 -3.93 -2.52
C ALA A 13 0.93 -4.30 -1.25
N PRO A 14 0.03 -5.31 -1.26
CA PRO A 14 -0.69 -5.71 -0.05
C PRO A 14 0.09 -6.64 0.88
N GLY A 15 1.24 -7.19 0.47
CA GLY A 15 1.95 -8.18 1.29
C GLY A 15 3.02 -8.99 0.58
N LEU A 16 3.62 -9.92 1.32
CA LEU A 16 4.64 -10.86 0.83
C LEU A 16 4.01 -12.23 0.57
N LEU A 17 4.31 -12.82 -0.58
CA LEU A 17 3.91 -14.17 -0.96
C LEU A 17 5.15 -15.07 -0.99
N LEU A 18 5.05 -16.22 -0.34
CA LEU A 18 6.00 -17.32 -0.48
C LEU A 18 5.34 -18.43 -1.29
N ALA A 19 5.93 -18.75 -2.43
CA ALA A 19 5.41 -19.78 -3.33
C ALA A 19 6.44 -20.88 -3.57
N ARG A 20 6.05 -22.14 -3.38
CA ARG A 20 6.90 -23.31 -3.65
C ARG A 20 6.78 -23.71 -5.10
N VAL A 21 7.92 -23.93 -5.74
CA VAL A 21 7.99 -24.50 -7.09
C VAL A 21 7.89 -26.02 -6.98
N LYS A 22 6.85 -26.61 -7.59
CA LYS A 22 6.59 -28.04 -7.68
C LYS A 22 7.25 -28.60 -8.94
N GLY A 23 8.07 -29.63 -8.78
CA GLY A 23 8.50 -30.51 -9.89
C GLY A 23 9.12 -29.77 -11.08
N TRP A 24 10.12 -28.93 -10.83
CA TRP A 24 10.85 -28.26 -11.89
C TRP A 24 11.98 -29.14 -12.40
N ASP A 25 11.74 -29.86 -13.49
CA ASP A 25 12.77 -30.63 -14.16
C ASP A 25 13.73 -29.65 -14.87
N GLN A 26 14.99 -29.58 -14.41
CA GLN A 26 16.00 -28.63 -14.89
C GLN A 26 16.39 -28.86 -16.37
N ILE A 27 15.75 -29.82 -17.05
CA ILE A 27 16.05 -30.30 -18.40
C ILE A 27 15.28 -29.52 -19.49
N ALA A 28 14.15 -28.88 -19.16
CA ALA A 28 13.43 -27.99 -20.09
C ALA A 28 13.81 -26.52 -19.83
N GLN A 29 15.00 -26.13 -20.27
CA GLN A 29 15.48 -24.74 -20.24
C GLN A 29 14.95 -23.89 -21.42
N ASP A 30 13.91 -24.36 -22.12
CA ASP A 30 13.25 -23.56 -23.16
C ASP A 30 12.35 -22.52 -22.51
N THR A 31 12.76 -21.24 -22.63
CA THR A 31 12.00 -20.10 -22.13
C THR A 31 10.59 -20.06 -22.70
N ASP A 32 10.40 -20.53 -23.93
CA ASP A 32 9.12 -20.41 -24.64
C ASP A 32 8.07 -21.39 -24.07
N ALA A 33 8.45 -22.64 -23.79
CA ALA A 33 7.58 -23.60 -23.14
C ALA A 33 7.22 -23.18 -21.71
N VAL A 34 8.17 -22.58 -20.99
CA VAL A 34 7.95 -22.00 -19.64
C VAL A 34 6.99 -20.82 -19.72
N GLN A 35 7.16 -19.94 -20.69
CA GLN A 35 6.28 -18.79 -20.90
C GLN A 35 4.86 -19.24 -21.21
N GLU A 36 4.67 -20.21 -22.12
CA GLU A 36 3.35 -20.76 -22.43
C GLU A 36 2.67 -21.38 -21.19
N ALA A 37 3.43 -22.09 -20.35
CA ALA A 37 2.92 -22.64 -19.09
C ALA A 37 2.57 -21.54 -18.07
N CYS A 38 3.31 -20.42 -18.06
CA CYS A 38 3.03 -19.28 -17.19
C CYS A 38 1.82 -18.45 -17.66
N LEU A 39 1.45 -18.48 -18.95
CA LEU A 39 0.29 -17.74 -19.46
C LEU A 39 -1.05 -18.35 -19.00
N ASP A 40 -1.12 -19.68 -18.93
CA ASP A 40 -2.34 -20.39 -18.50
C ASP A 40 -2.32 -20.70 -16.99
N PHE A 41 -3.37 -20.29 -16.27
CA PHE A 41 -3.41 -20.48 -14.81
C PHE A 41 -3.51 -21.95 -14.40
N ALA A 42 -4.23 -22.78 -15.17
CA ALA A 42 -4.41 -24.19 -14.82
C ALA A 42 -3.07 -24.94 -14.90
N ARG A 43 -2.23 -24.63 -15.90
CA ARG A 43 -0.85 -25.10 -16.01
C ARG A 43 0.04 -24.49 -14.93
N PHE A 44 0.00 -23.16 -14.74
CA PHE A 44 0.87 -22.49 -13.78
C PHE A 44 0.66 -22.97 -12.33
N LYS A 45 -0.58 -23.27 -11.93
CA LYS A 45 -0.90 -23.82 -10.60
C LYS A 45 -0.32 -25.22 -10.36
N GLN A 46 0.00 -25.98 -11.41
CA GLN A 46 0.68 -27.27 -11.28
C GLN A 46 2.18 -27.08 -11.00
N VAL A 47 2.75 -25.97 -11.48
CA VAL A 47 4.17 -25.61 -11.34
C VAL A 47 4.44 -24.88 -10.02
N VAL A 48 3.54 -24.01 -9.58
CA VAL A 48 3.72 -23.16 -8.40
C VAL A 48 2.55 -23.29 -7.45
N GLU A 49 2.86 -23.41 -6.16
CA GLU A 49 1.89 -23.45 -5.07
C GLU A 49 2.18 -22.35 -4.05
N ALA A 50 1.18 -21.53 -3.72
CA ALA A 50 1.26 -20.60 -2.61
C ALA A 50 1.39 -21.37 -1.28
N VAL A 51 2.45 -21.08 -0.52
CA VAL A 51 2.72 -21.68 0.79
C VAL A 51 2.24 -20.77 1.90
N ALA A 52 2.60 -19.50 1.80
CA ALA A 52 2.26 -18.51 2.81
C ALA A 52 2.04 -17.15 2.15
N PHE A 53 1.10 -16.38 2.69
CA PHE A 53 0.92 -14.99 2.35
C PHE A 53 0.88 -14.18 3.65
N HIS A 54 1.72 -13.15 3.72
CA HIS A 54 1.78 -12.20 4.82
C HIS A 54 1.20 -10.87 4.34
N PRO A 55 -0.07 -10.57 4.65
CA PRO A 55 -0.60 -9.23 4.43
C PRO A 55 0.11 -8.26 5.37
N PHE A 56 0.52 -7.11 4.84
CA PHE A 56 1.10 -6.07 5.70
C PHE A 56 0.04 -5.59 6.69
N SER A 57 0.47 -5.41 7.94
CA SER A 57 -0.37 -4.95 9.03
C SER A 57 -0.82 -3.51 8.84
N ASP A 58 0.08 -2.66 8.35
CA ASP A 58 -0.15 -1.24 8.08
C ASP A 58 0.68 -0.72 6.90
N ALA A 59 0.53 0.58 6.60
CA ALA A 59 1.26 1.24 5.54
C ALA A 59 2.74 1.46 5.86
N GLU A 60 3.13 1.46 7.14
CA GLU A 60 4.52 1.64 7.57
C GLU A 60 5.34 0.39 7.27
N GLU A 61 4.81 -0.79 7.60
CA GLU A 61 5.42 -2.08 7.24
C GLU A 61 5.55 -2.22 5.72
N ALA A 62 4.50 -1.89 4.97
CA ALA A 62 4.53 -1.93 3.50
C ALA A 62 5.63 -1.01 2.92
N MET A 63 5.79 0.19 3.51
CA MET A 63 6.83 1.15 3.13
C MET A 63 8.23 0.68 3.50
N GLU A 64 8.41 0.11 4.69
CA GLU A 64 9.68 -0.45 5.15
C GLU A 64 10.16 -1.55 4.18
N VAL A 65 9.29 -2.51 3.85
CA VAL A 65 9.60 -3.57 2.90
C VAL A 65 9.91 -3.01 1.51
N GLN A 66 9.10 -2.08 1.00
CA GLN A 66 9.32 -1.47 -0.32
C GLN A 66 10.68 -0.75 -0.40
N LEU A 67 11.06 0.00 0.64
CA LEU A 67 12.34 0.68 0.71
C LEU A 67 13.51 -0.31 0.79
N ALA A 68 13.39 -1.34 1.63
CA ALA A 68 14.42 -2.36 1.78
C ALA A 68 14.71 -3.08 0.45
N ILE A 69 13.64 -3.56 -0.22
CA ILE A 69 13.74 -4.24 -1.52
C ILE A 69 14.33 -3.30 -2.58
N THR A 70 13.89 -2.04 -2.65
CA THR A 70 14.40 -1.11 -3.67
C THR A 70 15.89 -0.77 -3.46
N ASN A 71 16.37 -0.82 -2.21
CA ASN A 71 17.78 -0.63 -1.87
C ASN A 71 18.59 -1.94 -1.92
N GLY A 72 17.99 -3.07 -2.30
CA GLY A 72 18.67 -4.37 -2.34
C GLY A 72 19.05 -4.92 -0.96
N THR A 73 18.28 -4.57 0.08
CA THR A 73 18.53 -4.94 1.48
C THR A 73 17.36 -5.75 2.06
N SER A 74 17.62 -6.54 3.09
CA SER A 74 16.58 -7.22 3.87
C SER A 74 16.16 -6.42 5.10
N CYS A 75 14.86 -6.38 5.41
CA CYS A 75 14.32 -5.80 6.64
C CYS A 75 13.80 -6.88 7.61
N PRO A 76 13.54 -6.55 8.89
CA PRO A 76 13.01 -7.49 9.87
C PRO A 76 11.72 -8.20 9.44
N ALA A 77 10.77 -7.50 8.84
CA ALA A 77 9.52 -8.10 8.35
C ALA A 77 9.78 -9.23 7.34
N LEU A 78 10.68 -8.99 6.37
CA LEU A 78 11.04 -9.96 5.33
C LEU A 78 11.83 -11.14 5.91
N LEU A 79 12.76 -10.90 6.84
CA LEU A 79 13.51 -11.95 7.52
C LEU A 79 12.61 -12.83 8.40
N ASN A 80 11.69 -12.22 9.15
CA ASN A 80 10.73 -12.94 9.99
C ASN A 80 9.81 -13.80 9.10
N PHE A 81 9.26 -13.22 8.04
CA PHE A 81 8.42 -13.94 7.09
C PHE A 81 9.10 -15.18 6.53
N LEU A 82 10.35 -15.07 6.07
CA LEU A 82 11.12 -16.22 5.60
C LEU A 82 11.40 -17.23 6.71
N ASN A 83 11.79 -16.77 7.91
CA ASN A 83 12.10 -17.66 9.04
C ASN A 83 10.90 -18.48 9.54
N PHE A 84 9.68 -17.93 9.47
CA PHE A 84 8.46 -18.61 9.91
C PHE A 84 7.92 -19.59 8.88
N ASN A 85 8.08 -19.29 7.58
CA ASN A 85 7.40 -20.04 6.52
C ASN A 85 8.31 -21.01 5.75
N LEU A 86 9.64 -20.89 5.89
CA LEU A 86 10.58 -21.81 5.28
C LEU A 86 10.85 -23.04 6.18
N PRO A 87 10.98 -24.25 5.59
CA PRO A 87 11.41 -25.44 6.32
C PRO A 87 12.74 -25.22 7.08
N SER A 88 12.84 -25.70 8.31
CA SER A 88 14.01 -25.53 9.19
C SER A 88 15.32 -26.15 8.67
N SER A 89 15.26 -26.95 7.59
CA SER A 89 16.42 -27.47 6.84
C SER A 89 17.21 -26.40 6.07
N LEU A 90 16.70 -25.16 5.98
CA LEU A 90 17.29 -24.05 5.23
C LEU A 90 18.26 -23.16 6.01
N LYS A 91 18.34 -23.28 7.34
CA LYS A 91 19.22 -22.43 8.16
C LYS A 91 20.66 -22.94 8.09
N LYS A 92 21.58 -22.14 7.54
CA LYS A 92 23.02 -22.42 7.61
C LYS A 92 23.43 -22.46 9.10
N LYS A 93 23.83 -23.62 9.62
CA LYS A 93 24.44 -23.72 10.97
C LYS A 93 25.66 -22.79 11.01
N LYS A 94 25.63 -21.72 11.80
CA LYS A 94 26.84 -21.07 12.31
C LYS A 94 27.26 -21.85 13.55
N GLY A 95 28.26 -22.73 13.42
CA GLY A 95 28.79 -23.52 14.54
C GLY A 95 29.27 -24.89 14.08
N ALA A 96 30.52 -25.20 14.42
CA ALA A 96 31.22 -26.44 14.17
C ALA A 96 30.50 -27.61 14.85
N ASP A 97 29.73 -28.37 14.09
CA ASP A 97 29.34 -29.75 14.40
C ASP A 97 29.02 -30.43 13.06
N ALA A 98 30.10 -30.67 12.31
CA ALA A 98 30.12 -31.63 11.22
C ALA A 98 30.51 -32.99 11.81
N GLU A 99 29.61 -33.60 12.59
CA GLU A 99 29.74 -35.01 12.92
C GLU A 99 28.98 -35.86 11.90
N ALA A 100 29.67 -36.94 11.52
CA ALA A 100 29.38 -37.82 10.42
C ALA A 100 28.10 -38.64 10.62
N GLY A 101 27.31 -38.76 9.55
CA GLY A 101 26.33 -39.84 9.42
C GLY A 101 24.96 -39.42 8.91
N GLY A 102 24.69 -39.68 7.63
CA GLY A 102 23.34 -40.05 7.18
C GLY A 102 22.48 -38.96 6.51
N ARG A 103 22.22 -39.20 5.21
CA ARG A 103 21.23 -38.57 4.32
C ARG A 103 21.53 -37.15 3.84
N ALA A 104 21.68 -37.02 2.53
CA ALA A 104 21.76 -35.74 1.82
C ALA A 104 20.55 -34.87 2.21
N LYS A 105 20.78 -33.87 3.08
CA LYS A 105 19.76 -32.89 3.46
C LYS A 105 19.34 -32.13 2.20
N SER A 106 18.07 -32.27 1.82
CA SER A 106 17.43 -31.45 0.79
C SER A 106 17.73 -29.98 1.08
N GLN A 107 18.61 -29.37 0.29
CA GLN A 107 18.89 -27.94 0.35
C GLN A 107 17.77 -27.29 -0.45
N ALA A 108 16.84 -26.64 0.25
CA ALA A 108 15.94 -25.72 -0.40
C ALA A 108 16.65 -24.39 -0.66
N ALA A 109 16.12 -23.55 -1.54
CA ALA A 109 16.64 -22.20 -1.78
C ALA A 109 15.52 -21.18 -2.03
N VAL A 110 15.81 -19.92 -1.76
CA VAL A 110 14.90 -18.80 -2.02
C VAL A 110 15.21 -18.18 -3.37
N GLY A 111 14.21 -18.14 -4.25
CA GLY A 111 14.28 -17.49 -5.55
C GLY A 111 13.88 -16.02 -5.46
N VAL A 112 14.79 -15.12 -5.84
CA VAL A 112 14.56 -13.66 -5.85
C VAL A 112 14.81 -13.07 -7.24
N CYS A 113 14.24 -11.90 -7.52
CA CYS A 113 14.43 -11.18 -8.79
C CYS A 113 15.62 -10.20 -8.79
N ASP A 114 16.07 -9.74 -7.62
CA ASP A 114 17.14 -8.76 -7.50
C ASP A 114 18.41 -9.43 -6.91
N PRO A 115 19.55 -9.43 -7.63
CA PRO A 115 20.81 -9.94 -7.12
C PRO A 115 21.28 -9.24 -5.82
N ALA A 116 21.01 -7.95 -5.65
CA ALA A 116 21.45 -7.21 -4.46
C ALA A 116 20.68 -7.67 -3.21
N LEU A 117 19.34 -7.74 -3.29
CA LEU A 117 18.51 -8.37 -2.28
C LEU A 117 18.94 -9.81 -2.01
N GLY A 118 19.24 -10.58 -3.06
CA GLY A 118 19.75 -11.93 -2.94
C GLY A 118 21.04 -12.01 -2.12
N LYS A 119 21.99 -11.11 -2.35
CA LYS A 119 23.21 -11.04 -1.54
C LYS A 119 22.91 -10.71 -0.07
N SER A 120 22.04 -9.73 0.19
CA SER A 120 21.64 -9.38 1.57
C SER A 120 20.99 -10.56 2.31
N LEU A 121 20.18 -11.37 1.63
CA LEU A 121 19.55 -12.55 2.21
C LEU A 121 20.52 -13.72 2.38
N ALA A 122 21.48 -13.86 1.47
CA ALA A 122 22.56 -14.84 1.62
C ALA A 122 23.42 -14.53 2.86
N ASP A 123 23.72 -13.26 3.12
CA ASP A 123 24.43 -12.82 4.32
C ASP A 123 23.62 -13.07 5.60
N ALA A 124 22.28 -13.01 5.51
CA ALA A 124 21.35 -13.40 6.57
C ALA A 124 21.23 -14.92 6.78
N GLY A 125 21.89 -15.73 5.94
CA GLY A 125 22.01 -17.19 6.12
C GLY A 125 21.07 -18.04 5.27
N PHE A 126 20.37 -17.45 4.29
CA PHE A 126 19.51 -18.18 3.35
C PHE A 126 20.31 -18.65 2.13
N GLN A 127 19.93 -19.79 1.56
CA GLN A 127 20.42 -20.21 0.24
C GLN A 127 19.59 -19.49 -0.82
N ILE A 128 20.25 -18.86 -1.79
CA ILE A 128 19.59 -17.99 -2.77
C ILE A 128 19.83 -18.51 -4.18
N VAL A 129 18.79 -18.44 -5.01
CA VAL A 129 18.86 -18.71 -6.45
C VAL A 129 18.37 -17.48 -7.21
N PHE A 130 19.17 -17.05 -8.17
CA PHE A 130 18.82 -16.00 -9.12
C PHE A 130 19.24 -16.47 -10.52
N ASN A 131 18.27 -16.64 -11.41
CA ASN A 131 18.48 -16.99 -12.82
C ASN A 131 17.24 -16.58 -13.65
N SER A 132 17.33 -16.72 -14.97
CA SER A 132 16.23 -16.41 -15.91
C SER A 132 14.95 -17.19 -15.59
N ASN A 133 15.06 -18.45 -15.19
CA ASN A 133 13.89 -19.29 -14.86
C ASN A 133 13.14 -18.74 -13.63
N VAL A 134 13.85 -18.31 -12.59
CA VAL A 134 13.26 -17.67 -11.41
C VAL A 134 12.54 -16.37 -11.81
N GLN A 135 13.10 -15.60 -12.74
CA GLN A 135 12.43 -14.39 -13.25
C GLN A 135 11.13 -14.72 -14.01
N GLU A 136 11.11 -15.76 -14.85
CA GLU A 136 9.90 -16.18 -15.55
C GLU A 136 8.82 -16.71 -14.60
N LEU A 137 9.22 -17.48 -13.58
CA LEU A 137 8.29 -17.92 -12.54
C LEU A 137 7.70 -16.75 -11.75
N HIS A 138 8.51 -15.72 -11.46
CA HIS A 138 8.03 -14.47 -10.86
C HIS A 138 7.08 -13.69 -11.76
N ARG A 139 7.27 -13.72 -13.09
CA ARG A 139 6.32 -13.16 -14.06
C ARG A 139 4.97 -13.89 -13.99
N GLY A 140 4.98 -15.22 -13.97
CA GLY A 140 3.77 -16.03 -13.77
C GLY A 140 3.06 -15.72 -12.44
N CYS A 141 3.83 -15.56 -11.35
CA CYS A 141 3.29 -15.13 -10.05
C CYS A 141 2.58 -13.77 -10.13
N ARG A 142 3.17 -12.81 -10.85
CA ARG A 142 2.58 -11.48 -11.06
C ARG A 142 1.30 -11.53 -11.89
N GLN A 143 1.30 -12.30 -12.98
CA GLN A 143 0.15 -12.44 -13.87
C GLN A 143 -1.06 -13.08 -13.16
N HIS A 144 -0.82 -14.08 -12.31
CA HIS A 144 -1.87 -14.86 -11.64
C HIS A 144 -2.05 -14.53 -10.17
N MET A 145 -1.49 -13.42 -9.69
CA MET A 145 -1.43 -13.03 -8.27
C MET A 145 -2.78 -13.17 -7.54
N LYS A 146 -3.86 -12.64 -8.12
CA LYS A 146 -5.22 -12.69 -7.55
C LYS A 146 -5.77 -14.12 -7.41
N LYS A 147 -5.27 -15.07 -8.21
CA LYS A 147 -5.73 -16.47 -8.23
C LYS A 147 -4.83 -17.41 -7.41
N LEU A 148 -3.60 -16.99 -7.08
CA LEU A 148 -2.60 -17.80 -6.38
C LEU A 148 -2.90 -17.96 -4.89
N ALA A 149 -3.31 -16.89 -4.23
CA ALA A 149 -3.74 -16.93 -2.83
C ALA A 149 -5.18 -16.42 -2.73
N LYS A 150 -6.04 -17.16 -2.03
CA LYS A 150 -7.44 -16.77 -1.82
C LYS A 150 -7.55 -15.36 -1.20
N GLN A 151 -6.66 -15.07 -0.26
CA GLN A 151 -6.58 -13.77 0.42
C GLN A 151 -6.31 -12.61 -0.54
N LEU A 152 -5.62 -12.84 -1.67
CA LEU A 152 -5.33 -11.80 -2.68
C LEU A 152 -6.50 -11.58 -3.65
N GLY A 153 -7.40 -12.54 -3.79
CA GLY A 153 -8.47 -12.50 -4.79
C GLY A 153 -9.53 -11.42 -4.53
N GLU A 154 -9.83 -11.16 -3.25
CA GLU A 154 -10.83 -10.19 -2.83
C GLU A 154 -10.25 -8.79 -2.56
N LEU A 155 -8.91 -8.69 -2.46
CA LEU A 155 -8.26 -7.42 -2.15
C LEU A 155 -8.24 -6.48 -3.36
N PRO A 156 -8.52 -5.18 -3.17
CA PRO A 156 -8.37 -4.17 -4.22
C PRO A 156 -6.89 -3.82 -4.42
N ILE A 157 -6.11 -4.74 -5.01
CA ILE A 157 -4.64 -4.63 -5.17
C ILE A 157 -4.23 -3.29 -5.79
N GLU A 158 -4.98 -2.79 -6.78
CA GLU A 158 -4.72 -1.51 -7.44
C GLU A 158 -4.75 -0.32 -6.47
N LYS A 159 -5.65 -0.33 -5.46
CA LYS A 159 -5.69 0.72 -4.44
C LYS A 159 -4.48 0.66 -3.51
N PHE A 160 -4.03 -0.54 -3.14
CA PHE A 160 -2.78 -0.73 -2.38
C PHE A 160 -1.58 -0.21 -3.18
N GLN A 161 -1.51 -0.50 -4.49
CA GLN A 161 -0.45 -0.03 -5.38
C GLN A 161 -0.40 1.50 -5.47
N VAL A 162 -1.56 2.15 -5.64
CA VAL A 162 -1.63 3.62 -5.67
C VAL A 162 -1.17 4.22 -4.34
N GLY A 163 -1.68 3.70 -3.22
CA GLY A 163 -1.31 4.18 -1.88
C GLY A 163 0.18 4.04 -1.59
N LEU A 164 0.73 2.85 -1.80
CA LEU A 164 2.15 2.57 -1.59
C LEU A 164 3.03 3.37 -2.56
N GLY A 165 2.65 3.48 -3.83
CA GLY A 165 3.38 4.25 -4.83
C GLY A 165 3.43 5.75 -4.50
N HIS A 166 2.32 6.33 -4.03
CA HIS A 166 2.28 7.72 -3.56
C HIS A 166 3.17 7.91 -2.33
N SER A 167 3.09 7.02 -1.34
CA SER A 167 3.91 7.13 -0.12
C SER A 167 5.40 6.96 -0.40
N TYR A 168 5.76 5.99 -1.26
CA TYR A 168 7.13 5.77 -1.70
C TYR A 168 7.71 6.98 -2.45
N SER A 169 6.95 7.53 -3.40
CA SER A 169 7.37 8.70 -4.18
C SER A 169 7.56 9.93 -3.30
N ARG A 170 6.63 10.20 -2.38
CA ARG A 170 6.72 11.31 -1.42
C ARG A 170 7.92 11.18 -0.49
N SER A 171 8.16 9.98 0.04
CA SER A 171 9.33 9.68 0.88
C SER A 171 10.64 9.94 0.12
N LYS A 172 10.72 9.48 -1.14
CA LYS A 172 11.90 9.67 -1.98
C LYS A 172 12.13 11.12 -2.39
N MET A 173 11.06 11.87 -2.64
CA MET A 173 11.13 13.28 -3.03
C MET A 173 11.35 14.24 -1.86
N GLN A 174 11.30 13.75 -0.61
CA GLN A 174 11.36 14.58 0.60
C GLN A 174 10.37 15.75 0.55
N GLU A 175 9.13 15.48 0.12
CA GLU A 175 8.10 16.52 0.02
C GLU A 175 7.87 17.15 1.40
N ASP A 176 8.22 18.44 1.54
CA ASP A 176 7.96 19.20 2.76
C ASP A 176 6.47 19.61 2.77
N PRO A 177 5.64 19.11 3.70
CA PRO A 177 4.22 19.47 3.77
C PRO A 177 3.99 20.98 3.92
N ARG A 178 4.97 21.71 4.49
CA ARG A 178 4.90 23.17 4.67
C ARG A 178 5.07 23.95 3.38
N LYS A 179 5.56 23.31 2.32
CA LYS A 179 5.66 23.91 0.97
C LYS A 179 4.40 23.68 0.13
N GLN A 180 3.33 23.13 0.71
CA GLN A 180 2.05 23.00 0.02
C GLN A 180 1.28 24.32 0.09
N ASP A 181 1.09 24.94 -1.08
CA ASP A 181 0.35 26.19 -1.29
C ASP A 181 -1.18 25.99 -1.40
N LYS A 182 -1.61 24.76 -1.66
CA LYS A 182 -3.02 24.39 -1.85
C LYS A 182 -3.95 24.85 -0.71
N PRO A 183 -3.63 24.68 0.59
CA PRO A 183 -4.49 25.17 1.66
C PRO A 183 -4.67 26.69 1.63
N ILE A 184 -3.61 27.45 1.29
CA ILE A 184 -3.67 28.91 1.21
C ILE A 184 -4.60 29.35 0.09
N MET A 185 -4.44 28.79 -1.11
CA MET A 185 -5.33 29.07 -2.24
C MET A 185 -6.80 28.73 -1.92
N GLN A 186 -7.03 27.60 -1.25
CA GLN A 186 -8.37 27.19 -0.83
C GLN A 186 -8.96 28.13 0.23
N SER A 187 -8.16 28.59 1.20
CA SER A 187 -8.61 29.54 2.22
C SER A 187 -9.00 30.89 1.63
N ILE A 188 -8.24 31.41 0.65
CA ILE A 188 -8.58 32.66 -0.04
C ILE A 188 -9.89 32.49 -0.82
N ALA A 189 -10.01 31.41 -1.60
CA ALA A 189 -11.24 31.12 -2.34
C ALA A 189 -12.46 30.96 -1.41
N LEU A 190 -12.25 30.37 -0.23
CA LEU A 190 -13.30 30.22 0.78
C LEU A 190 -13.72 31.58 1.36
N LEU A 191 -12.78 32.47 1.68
CA LEU A 191 -13.09 33.82 2.17
C LEU A 191 -13.93 34.60 1.15
N ASP A 192 -13.51 34.62 -0.12
CA ASP A 192 -14.26 35.29 -1.20
C ASP A 192 -15.69 34.72 -1.36
N SER A 193 -15.84 33.39 -1.22
CA SER A 193 -17.16 32.76 -1.28
C SER A 193 -18.00 33.09 -0.05
N LEU A 194 -17.40 33.18 1.15
CA LEU A 194 -18.11 33.50 2.38
C LEU A 194 -18.65 34.93 2.33
N ASP A 195 -17.85 35.89 1.86
CA ASP A 195 -18.29 37.29 1.75
C ASP A 195 -19.49 37.45 0.82
N LYS A 196 -19.47 36.77 -0.33
CA LYS A 196 -20.61 36.74 -1.27
C LYS A 196 -21.85 36.11 -0.64
N ASN A 197 -21.68 34.98 0.05
CA ASN A 197 -22.78 34.25 0.68
C ASN A 197 -23.39 35.02 1.86
N ILE A 198 -22.56 35.63 2.72
CA ILE A 198 -23.01 36.45 3.86
C ILE A 198 -23.85 37.61 3.36
N ASN A 199 -23.39 38.31 2.32
CA ASN A 199 -24.16 39.42 1.75
C ASN A 199 -25.48 38.95 1.13
N ALA A 200 -25.48 37.85 0.37
CA ALA A 200 -26.70 37.28 -0.19
C ALA A 200 -27.70 36.86 0.89
N PHE A 201 -27.23 36.23 1.97
CA PHE A 201 -28.08 35.83 3.09
C PHE A 201 -28.60 37.03 3.88
N ALA A 202 -27.78 38.05 4.12
CA ALA A 202 -28.21 39.27 4.80
C ALA A 202 -29.30 40.00 4.01
N MET A 203 -29.17 40.09 2.68
CA MET A 203 -30.20 40.68 1.82
C MET A 203 -31.50 39.88 1.86
N LYS A 204 -31.43 38.54 1.78
CA LYS A 204 -32.62 37.68 1.92
C LYS A 204 -33.29 37.83 3.29
N LEU A 205 -32.50 37.96 4.36
CA LEU A 205 -33.02 38.15 5.71
C LEU A 205 -33.71 39.51 5.86
N LYS A 206 -33.12 40.57 5.30
CA LYS A 206 -33.76 41.90 5.22
C LYS A 206 -35.07 41.87 4.45
N GLU A 207 -35.10 41.14 3.33
CA GLU A 207 -36.32 40.97 2.55
C GLU A 207 -37.40 40.24 3.37
N TRP A 208 -37.11 39.06 3.91
CA TRP A 208 -38.09 38.26 4.65
C TRP A 208 -38.64 38.95 5.89
N TYR A 209 -37.76 39.51 6.73
CA TYR A 209 -38.19 40.17 7.96
C TYR A 209 -38.76 41.57 7.70
N GLY A 210 -38.35 42.23 6.62
CA GLY A 210 -38.91 43.51 6.20
C GLY A 210 -40.40 43.46 5.91
N TRP A 211 -40.97 42.28 5.60
CA TRP A 211 -42.41 42.10 5.45
C TRP A 211 -43.14 42.22 6.80
N HIS A 212 -42.50 41.84 7.90
CA HIS A 212 -43.05 41.94 9.25
C HIS A 212 -42.73 43.30 9.91
N PHE A 213 -41.51 43.80 9.73
CA PHE A 213 -41.07 45.06 10.32
C PHE A 213 -40.25 45.93 9.34
N PRO A 214 -40.93 46.64 8.42
CA PRO A 214 -40.29 47.36 7.31
C PRO A 214 -39.49 48.60 7.76
N GLU A 215 -39.81 49.17 8.92
CA GLU A 215 -39.13 50.34 9.48
C GLU A 215 -37.69 50.02 9.90
N LEU A 216 -37.44 48.80 10.39
CA LEU A 216 -36.11 48.36 10.82
C LEU A 216 -35.11 48.34 9.66
N VAL A 217 -35.56 47.98 8.45
CA VAL A 217 -34.72 47.99 7.24
C VAL A 217 -34.28 49.42 6.87
N LYS A 218 -35.13 50.43 7.14
CA LYS A 218 -34.81 51.84 6.87
C LYS A 218 -33.87 52.43 7.91
N ILE A 219 -33.98 52.00 9.16
CA ILE A 219 -33.16 52.50 10.28
C ILE A 219 -31.77 51.86 10.27
N CYS A 220 -31.67 50.55 10.04
CA CYS A 220 -30.41 49.80 10.07
C CYS A 220 -29.87 49.50 8.66
N GLY A 221 -28.95 50.35 8.19
CA GLY A 221 -28.29 50.18 6.89
C GLY A 221 -27.29 49.01 6.85
N ASP A 222 -26.52 48.80 7.92
CA ASP A 222 -25.54 47.71 8.01
C ASP A 222 -26.22 46.34 8.14
N ALA A 223 -25.78 45.37 7.34
CA ALA A 223 -26.24 44.00 7.36
C ALA A 223 -25.92 43.27 8.68
N GLU A 224 -24.72 43.48 9.25
CA GLU A 224 -24.30 42.78 10.46
C GLU A 224 -25.10 43.27 11.68
N VAL A 225 -25.23 44.59 11.81
CA VAL A 225 -26.03 45.22 12.86
C VAL A 225 -27.49 44.81 12.74
N TYR A 226 -28.04 44.78 11.52
CA TYR A 226 -29.41 44.32 11.28
C TYR A 226 -29.63 42.89 11.79
N CYS A 227 -28.73 41.95 11.48
CA CYS A 227 -28.80 40.58 11.99
C CYS A 227 -28.72 40.51 13.52
N LYS A 228 -27.89 41.34 14.16
CA LYS A 228 -27.77 41.39 15.64
C LYS A 228 -29.06 41.90 16.28
N VAL A 229 -29.65 42.97 15.74
CA VAL A 229 -30.91 43.54 16.25
C VAL A 229 -32.07 42.56 16.07
N LEU A 230 -32.15 41.88 14.91
CA LEU A 230 -33.16 40.84 14.69
C LEU A 230 -33.14 39.73 15.74
N LYS A 231 -31.94 39.33 16.19
CA LYS A 231 -31.79 38.29 17.20
C LYS A 231 -32.38 38.70 18.56
N VAL A 232 -32.36 40.00 18.87
CA VAL A 232 -32.91 40.58 20.11
C VAL A 232 -34.40 40.85 19.97
N VAL A 233 -34.81 41.52 18.88
CA VAL A 233 -36.20 41.95 18.68
C VAL A 233 -37.14 40.76 18.46
N GLN A 234 -36.69 39.72 17.73
CA GLN A 234 -37.47 38.52 17.40
C GLN A 234 -38.86 38.81 16.82
N MET A 235 -39.90 38.95 17.66
CA MET A 235 -41.24 39.36 17.25
C MET A 235 -41.49 40.81 17.67
N LYS A 236 -41.94 41.65 16.71
CA LYS A 236 -42.19 43.08 16.97
C LYS A 236 -43.14 43.32 18.15
N GLU A 237 -44.14 42.45 18.31
CA GLU A 237 -45.21 42.58 19.31
C GLU A 237 -44.76 42.26 20.74
N GLN A 238 -43.60 41.61 20.92
CA GLN A 238 -43.10 41.13 22.21
C GLN A 238 -41.90 41.93 22.71
N PHE A 239 -41.52 43.00 22.02
CA PHE A 239 -40.37 43.82 22.39
C PHE A 239 -40.75 44.79 23.51
N ASP A 240 -40.14 44.62 24.69
CA ASP A 240 -40.30 45.48 25.86
C ASP A 240 -39.00 46.29 26.08
N GLU A 241 -39.11 47.57 26.45
CA GLU A 241 -37.99 48.54 26.46
C GLU A 241 -37.00 48.39 27.63
N HIS A 242 -37.10 47.30 28.42
CA HIS A 242 -36.39 47.11 29.69
C HIS A 242 -35.13 46.23 29.61
#